data_AF-A0A376MQS8-F1
#
_entry.id   AF-A0A376MQS8-F1
#
_cell.length_a   1.000
_cell.length_b   1.000
_cell.length_c   1.000
_cell.angle_alpha   90.00
_cell.angle_beta   90.00
_cell.angle_gamma   90.00
#
_symmetry.space_group_name_H-M   'P 1'
#
loop_
_entity.id
_entity.type
_entity.pdbx_description
1 polymer ?
#
loop_
_entity_poly.entity_id
_entity_poly.type
_entity_poly.pdbx_seq_one_letter_code
_entity_poly.pdbx_strand_id
1 'polypeptide(L)'
;MLALATLLALGYPLADLLKTAARLQPVCGRMEVFTAPGKPTVVVDYAHTPDALEKSLQAARLHCAGKLWCVFGCGGDRDKGKRPLMGAIAEEFADVAVVTDDNPRTEEPRAIINDILAGMLDAGHAKVMEGRAEAVTCARYAG
;
A
#
# COMPACT_ATOMS: atom_id res chain seq x y z
N MET A 1 16.47 12.22 -6.92
CA MET A 1 17.84 12.73 -7.19
C MET A 1 18.49 12.16 -8.45
N LEU A 2 18.38 10.86 -8.75
CA LEU A 2 19.02 10.25 -9.94
C LEU A 2 18.68 10.97 -11.25
N ALA A 3 17.40 11.17 -11.57
CA ALA A 3 16.99 11.84 -12.80
C ALA A 3 17.55 13.28 -12.93
N LEU A 4 17.58 14.04 -11.82
CA LEU A 4 18.17 15.37 -11.78
C LEU A 4 19.67 15.31 -12.09
N ALA A 5 20.41 14.41 -11.45
CA ALA A 5 21.84 14.24 -11.68
C ALA A 5 22.15 13.84 -13.13
N THR A 6 21.36 12.93 -13.71
CA THR A 6 21.50 12.54 -15.12
C THR A 6 21.27 13.73 -16.06
N LEU A 7 20.22 14.51 -15.86
CA LEU A 7 19.93 15.69 -16.69
C LEU A 7 21.04 16.75 -16.54
N LEU A 8 21.55 16.97 -15.34
CA LEU A 8 22.70 17.86 -15.13
C LEU A 8 23.96 17.34 -15.86
N ALA A 9 24.25 16.04 -15.78
CA ALA A 9 25.38 15.43 -16.48
C ALA A 9 25.25 15.50 -18.01
N LEU A 10 24.02 15.53 -18.52
CA LEU A 10 23.70 15.73 -19.94
C LEU A 10 23.67 17.21 -20.36
N GLY A 11 23.98 18.14 -19.46
CA GLY A 11 24.11 19.57 -19.76
C GLY A 11 22.81 20.38 -19.68
N TYR A 12 21.73 19.83 -19.12
CA TYR A 12 20.50 20.60 -18.91
C TYR A 12 20.70 21.66 -17.79
N PRO A 13 20.30 22.93 -17.98
CA PRO A 13 20.51 23.96 -16.97
C PRO A 13 19.74 23.69 -15.68
N LEU A 14 20.43 23.77 -14.53
CA LEU A 14 19.81 23.59 -13.21
C LEU A 14 18.60 24.52 -13.01
N ALA A 15 18.68 25.77 -13.45
CA ALA A 15 17.60 26.75 -13.33
C ALA A 15 16.31 26.29 -14.02
N ASP A 16 16.42 25.63 -15.18
CA ASP A 16 15.25 25.13 -15.91
C ASP A 16 14.69 23.85 -15.28
N LEU A 17 15.56 22.97 -14.78
CA LEU A 17 15.15 21.79 -14.03
C LEU A 17 14.37 22.19 -12.75
N LEU A 18 14.83 23.19 -12.01
CA LEU A 18 14.14 23.69 -10.81
C LEU A 18 12.75 24.29 -11.12
N LYS A 19 12.61 25.04 -12.22
CA LYS A 19 11.31 25.58 -12.66
C LYS A 19 10.29 24.50 -13.01
N THR A 20 10.76 23.31 -13.41
CA THR A 20 9.90 22.21 -13.88
C THR A 20 9.64 21.14 -12.82
N ALA A 21 10.50 21.02 -11.80
CA ALA A 21 10.47 19.94 -10.81
C ALA A 21 9.13 19.76 -10.11
N ALA A 22 8.44 20.85 -9.76
CA ALA A 22 7.13 20.78 -9.08
C ALA A 22 6.01 20.16 -9.94
N ARG A 23 6.21 20.02 -11.25
CA ARG A 23 5.25 19.38 -12.17
C ARG A 23 5.46 17.88 -12.31
N LEU A 24 6.52 17.32 -11.73
CA LEU A 24 6.73 15.87 -11.72
C LEU A 24 5.54 15.19 -11.05
N GLN A 25 5.02 14.18 -11.72
CA GLN A 25 3.92 13.36 -11.21
C GLN A 25 4.46 11.99 -10.80
N PRO A 26 3.87 11.34 -9.79
CA PRO A 26 4.15 9.94 -9.52
C PRO A 26 3.71 9.09 -10.71
N VAL A 27 4.30 7.90 -10.82
CA VAL A 27 3.78 6.87 -11.73
C VAL A 27 2.42 6.41 -11.18
N CYS A 28 1.42 6.24 -12.06
CA CYS A 28 0.10 5.72 -11.69
C CYS A 28 0.23 4.44 -10.84
N GLY A 29 -0.44 4.43 -9.68
CA GLY A 29 -0.40 3.32 -8.71
C GLY A 29 0.92 3.13 -7.97
N ARG A 30 1.80 4.13 -7.91
CA ARG A 30 3.07 4.10 -7.14
C ARG A 30 3.14 5.25 -6.14
N MET A 31 2.83 4.95 -4.89
CA MET A 31 2.65 5.93 -3.81
C MET A 31 1.79 7.12 -4.27
N GLU A 32 0.70 6.83 -5.00
CA GLU A 32 -0.18 7.82 -5.58
C GLU A 32 -1.11 8.37 -4.49
N VAL A 33 -1.00 9.66 -4.20
CA VAL A 33 -1.67 10.29 -3.06
C VAL A 33 -2.96 10.98 -3.48
N PHE A 34 -4.06 10.65 -2.80
CA PHE A 34 -5.36 11.27 -2.94
C PHE A 34 -5.74 11.97 -1.65
N THR A 35 -6.08 13.26 -1.74
CA THR A 35 -6.54 14.07 -0.61
C THR A 35 -7.85 14.76 -0.94
N ALA A 36 -8.67 14.99 0.08
CA ALA A 36 -9.89 15.78 -0.03
C ALA A 36 -10.19 16.45 1.32
N PRO A 37 -10.82 17.66 1.33
CA PRO A 37 -11.17 18.34 2.56
C PRO A 37 -12.05 17.47 3.48
N GLY A 38 -11.68 17.39 4.76
CA GLY A 38 -12.43 16.63 5.76
C GLY A 38 -12.43 15.11 5.56
N LYS A 39 -11.52 14.56 4.75
CA LYS A 39 -11.39 13.13 4.49
C LYS A 39 -9.98 12.63 4.82
N PRO A 40 -9.80 11.32 5.11
CA PRO A 40 -8.46 10.76 5.24
C PRO A 40 -7.66 10.92 3.94
N THR A 41 -6.35 11.05 4.09
CA THR A 41 -5.43 10.90 2.96
C THR A 41 -5.39 9.42 2.56
N VAL A 42 -5.53 9.14 1.28
CA VAL A 42 -5.47 7.77 0.73
C VAL A 42 -4.24 7.67 -0.15
N VAL A 43 -3.47 6.60 0.03
CA VAL A 43 -2.32 6.28 -0.82
C VAL A 43 -2.60 4.98 -1.55
N VAL A 44 -2.48 4.98 -2.87
CA VAL A 44 -2.57 3.78 -3.70
C VAL A 44 -1.17 3.38 -4.13
N ASP A 45 -0.77 2.16 -3.75
CA ASP A 45 0.49 1.56 -4.18
C ASP A 45 0.29 0.11 -4.64
N TYR A 46 1.10 -0.31 -5.60
CA TYR A 46 1.08 -1.66 -6.18
C TYR A 46 1.91 -2.70 -5.37
N ALA A 47 2.38 -2.36 -4.18
CA ALA A 47 3.06 -3.27 -3.27
C ALA A 47 2.32 -4.60 -3.11
N HIS A 48 2.90 -5.67 -3.63
CA HIS A 48 2.35 -7.04 -3.62
C HIS A 48 3.40 -8.07 -3.20
N THR A 49 4.49 -7.61 -2.58
CA THR A 49 5.55 -8.41 -1.97
C THR A 49 5.77 -7.90 -0.54
N PRO A 50 6.31 -8.72 0.39
CA PRO A 50 6.51 -8.29 1.79
C PRO A 50 7.37 -7.03 1.91
N ASP A 51 8.54 -7.01 1.26
CA ASP A 51 9.47 -5.86 1.27
C ASP A 51 8.84 -4.58 0.68
N ALA A 52 8.04 -4.71 -0.39
CA ALA A 52 7.37 -3.55 -0.98
C ALA A 52 6.26 -3.01 -0.07
N LEU A 53 5.53 -3.88 0.61
CA LEU A 53 4.47 -3.49 1.54
C LEU A 53 5.06 -2.79 2.76
N GLU A 54 6.12 -3.34 3.35
CA GLU A 54 6.85 -2.73 4.45
C GLU A 54 7.31 -1.31 4.11
N LYS A 55 8.02 -1.15 2.98
CA LYS A 55 8.50 0.16 2.51
C LYS A 55 7.38 1.15 2.26
N SER A 56 6.25 0.69 1.73
CA SER A 56 5.09 1.53 1.47
C SER A 56 4.46 2.02 2.77
N LEU A 57 4.32 1.14 3.78
CA LEU A 57 3.77 1.50 5.09
C LEU A 57 4.71 2.43 5.86
N GLN A 58 6.02 2.16 5.86
CA GLN A 58 7.03 3.04 6.45
C GLN A 58 7.00 4.44 5.80
N ALA A 59 6.94 4.51 4.47
CA ALA A 59 6.84 5.78 3.76
C ALA A 59 5.52 6.51 4.07
N ALA A 60 4.38 5.81 4.08
CA ALA A 60 3.09 6.38 4.41
C ALA A 60 3.03 6.91 5.86
N ARG A 61 3.67 6.20 6.80
CA ARG A 61 3.75 6.59 8.21
C ARG A 61 4.38 7.97 8.40
N LEU A 62 5.42 8.32 7.64
CA LEU A 62 6.08 9.63 7.72
C LEU A 62 5.11 10.80 7.44
N HIS A 63 4.02 10.53 6.75
CA HIS A 63 2.98 11.50 6.39
C HIS A 63 1.67 11.30 7.15
N CYS A 64 1.61 10.36 8.10
CA CYS A 64 0.41 9.99 8.83
C CYS A 64 0.49 10.44 10.30
N ALA A 65 -0.24 11.51 10.64
CA ALA A 65 -0.36 11.99 12.03
C ALA A 65 -1.35 11.18 12.89
N GLY A 66 -2.26 10.45 12.24
CA GLY A 66 -3.30 9.66 12.90
C GLY A 66 -3.05 8.16 12.79
N LYS A 67 -4.15 7.39 12.71
CA LYS A 67 -4.06 5.95 12.47
C LYS A 67 -3.74 5.66 11.01
N LEU A 68 -2.77 4.79 10.77
CA LEU A 68 -2.44 4.25 9.45
C LEU A 68 -3.23 2.95 9.25
N TRP A 69 -3.99 2.91 8.16
CA TRP A 69 -4.78 1.76 7.75
C TRP A 69 -4.13 1.11 6.54
N CYS A 70 -4.06 -0.23 6.53
CA CYS A 70 -3.54 -1.01 5.42
C CYS A 70 -4.65 -1.92 4.86
N VAL A 71 -5.16 -1.60 3.67
CA VAL A 71 -6.13 -2.44 2.96
C VAL A 71 -5.40 -3.24 1.89
N PHE A 72 -5.35 -4.56 2.02
CA PHE A 72 -4.56 -5.39 1.11
C PHE A 72 -5.09 -6.84 1.00
N GLY A 73 -4.59 -7.54 -0.02
CA GLY A 73 -4.86 -8.95 -0.26
C GLY A 73 -3.65 -9.63 -0.91
N CYS A 74 -3.79 -10.90 -1.27
CA CYS A 74 -2.78 -11.64 -2.03
C CYS A 74 -3.42 -12.34 -3.23
N GLY A 75 -2.66 -12.45 -4.32
CA GLY A 75 -3.05 -13.23 -5.50
C GLY A 75 -3.23 -14.72 -5.21
N GLY A 76 -4.30 -15.31 -5.76
CA GLY A 76 -4.51 -16.76 -5.76
C GLY A 76 -3.68 -17.49 -6.81
N ASP A 77 -3.54 -18.80 -6.69
CA ASP A 77 -2.81 -19.69 -7.62
C ASP A 77 -1.31 -19.37 -7.81
N ARG A 78 -0.72 -18.53 -6.94
CA ARG A 78 0.72 -18.17 -6.98
C ARG A 78 1.25 -17.74 -5.62
N ASP A 79 2.57 -17.83 -5.46
CA ASP A 79 3.36 -17.20 -4.39
C ASP A 79 2.79 -17.34 -2.97
N LYS A 80 2.24 -18.50 -2.60
CA LYS A 80 1.57 -18.67 -1.30
C LYS A 80 2.44 -18.33 -0.09
N GLY A 81 3.74 -18.60 -0.18
CA GLY A 81 4.70 -18.36 0.91
C GLY A 81 4.80 -16.90 1.37
N LYS A 82 4.39 -15.93 0.55
CA LYS A 82 4.41 -14.51 0.95
C LYS A 82 3.21 -14.10 1.81
N ARG A 83 2.12 -14.86 1.78
CA ARG A 83 0.84 -14.52 2.43
C ARG A 83 1.02 -14.25 3.93
N PRO A 84 1.55 -15.19 4.74
CA PRO A 84 1.75 -14.93 6.17
C PRO A 84 2.76 -13.80 6.41
N LEU A 85 3.80 -13.68 5.57
CA LEU A 85 4.78 -12.60 5.68
C LEU A 85 4.13 -11.22 5.49
N MET A 86 3.24 -11.08 4.49
CA MET A 86 2.51 -9.83 4.27
C MET A 86 1.51 -9.54 5.41
N GLY A 87 0.94 -10.58 6.02
CA GLY A 87 0.12 -10.46 7.23
C GLY A 87 0.90 -9.86 8.40
N ALA A 88 2.05 -10.44 8.73
CA ALA A 88 2.94 -9.97 9.79
C ALA A 88 3.36 -8.50 9.57
N ILE A 89 3.77 -8.15 8.34
CA ILE A 89 4.16 -6.78 7.99
C ILE A 89 3.00 -5.79 8.16
N ALA A 90 1.78 -6.16 7.74
CA ALA A 90 0.63 -5.28 7.91
C ALA A 90 0.27 -5.07 9.39
N GLU A 91 0.40 -6.09 10.23
CA GLU A 91 0.19 -6.00 11.67
C GLU A 91 1.26 -5.13 12.36
N GLU A 92 2.52 -5.27 11.97
CA GLU A 92 3.62 -4.54 12.60
C GLU A 92 3.65 -3.05 12.20
N PHE A 93 3.41 -2.73 10.93
CA PHE A 93 3.64 -1.39 10.40
C PHE A 93 2.37 -0.53 10.22
N ALA A 94 1.17 -1.10 10.37
CA ALA A 94 -0.09 -0.37 10.34
C ALA A 94 -0.84 -0.47 11.68
N ASP A 95 -1.63 0.55 12.01
CA ASP A 95 -2.47 0.52 13.22
C ASP A 95 -3.72 -0.35 13.02
N VAL A 96 -4.18 -0.48 11.76
CA VAL A 96 -5.32 -1.30 11.39
C VAL A 96 -5.03 -2.02 10.07
N ALA A 97 -4.96 -3.35 10.13
CA ALA A 97 -4.94 -4.20 8.94
C ALA A 97 -6.36 -4.54 8.49
N VAL A 98 -6.65 -4.35 7.20
CA VAL A 98 -7.88 -4.77 6.53
C VAL A 98 -7.52 -5.77 5.44
N VAL A 99 -7.77 -7.05 5.69
CA VAL A 99 -7.48 -8.14 4.77
C VAL A 99 -8.69 -8.40 3.89
N THR A 100 -8.49 -8.36 2.57
CA THR A 100 -9.52 -8.47 1.53
C THR A 100 -8.99 -9.24 0.32
N ASP A 101 -9.85 -9.46 -0.67
CA ASP A 101 -9.49 -10.10 -1.94
C ASP A 101 -8.51 -9.27 -2.79
N ASP A 102 -7.61 -9.96 -3.47
CA ASP A 102 -6.79 -9.42 -4.56
C ASP A 102 -6.54 -10.51 -5.59
N ASN A 103 -7.28 -10.49 -6.70
CA ASN A 103 -7.12 -11.46 -7.80
C ASN A 103 -7.09 -12.93 -7.29
N PRO A 104 -8.19 -13.43 -6.69
CA PRO A 104 -8.24 -14.79 -6.14
C PRO A 104 -8.11 -15.88 -7.22
N ARG A 105 -8.38 -15.52 -8.49
CA ARG A 105 -8.35 -16.45 -9.63
C ARG A 105 -9.26 -17.65 -9.41
N THR A 106 -8.71 -18.86 -9.35
CA THR A 106 -9.45 -20.10 -9.12
C THR A 106 -9.36 -20.60 -7.68
N GLU A 107 -8.52 -19.95 -6.86
CA GLU A 107 -8.40 -20.26 -5.44
C GLU A 107 -9.54 -19.63 -4.65
N GLU A 108 -9.98 -20.34 -3.61
CA GLU A 108 -11.03 -19.89 -2.72
C GLU A 108 -10.55 -18.64 -1.94
N PRO A 109 -11.23 -17.48 -2.04
CA PRO A 109 -10.76 -16.22 -1.46
C PRO A 109 -10.48 -16.31 0.04
N ARG A 110 -11.35 -17.01 0.79
CA ARG A 110 -11.21 -17.15 2.24
C ARG A 110 -9.96 -17.93 2.62
N ALA A 111 -9.57 -18.95 1.85
CA ALA A 111 -8.34 -19.69 2.07
C ALA A 111 -7.11 -18.77 1.96
N ILE A 112 -7.09 -17.88 0.97
CA ILE A 112 -6.01 -16.90 0.80
C ILE A 112 -5.96 -15.95 2.02
N ILE A 113 -7.12 -15.45 2.45
CA ILE A 113 -7.23 -14.58 3.62
C ILE A 113 -6.72 -15.31 4.87
N ASN A 114 -7.12 -16.56 5.09
CA ASN A 114 -6.69 -17.35 6.24
C ASN A 114 -5.16 -17.55 6.23
N ASP A 115 -4.55 -17.79 5.06
CA ASP A 115 -3.08 -17.88 4.93
C ASP A 115 -2.38 -16.56 5.30
N ILE A 116 -2.99 -15.40 5.01
CA ILE A 116 -2.46 -14.09 5.42
C ILE A 116 -2.53 -13.95 6.94
N LEU A 117 -3.71 -14.23 7.52
CA LEU A 117 -3.95 -14.11 8.96
C LEU A 117 -3.06 -15.04 9.79
N ALA A 118 -2.66 -16.20 9.23
CA ALA A 118 -1.76 -17.15 9.89
C ALA A 118 -0.36 -16.57 10.19
N GLY A 119 0.01 -15.45 9.57
CA GLY A 119 1.27 -14.75 9.87
C GLY A 119 1.16 -13.66 10.94
N MET A 120 -0.04 -13.35 11.42
CA MET A 120 -0.25 -12.32 12.44
C MET A 120 -0.18 -12.94 13.85
N LEU A 121 0.34 -12.18 14.81
CA LEU A 121 0.38 -12.54 16.22
C LEU A 121 -1.01 -12.46 16.87
N ASP A 122 -1.76 -11.41 16.54
CA ASP A 122 -3.15 -11.17 16.96
C ASP A 122 -4.05 -10.93 15.74
N ALA A 123 -4.30 -12.01 15.00
CA ALA A 123 -5.23 -11.99 13.86
C ALA A 123 -6.66 -11.53 14.23
N GLY A 124 -7.04 -11.56 15.51
CA GLY A 124 -8.36 -11.08 15.97
C GLY A 124 -8.51 -9.56 15.90
N HIS A 125 -7.40 -8.83 15.90
CA HIS A 125 -7.38 -7.37 15.70
C HIS A 125 -7.49 -6.95 14.23
N ALA A 126 -7.20 -7.86 13.29
CA ALA A 126 -7.35 -7.59 11.87
C ALA A 126 -8.83 -7.52 11.46
N LYS A 127 -9.16 -6.60 10.58
CA LYS A 127 -10.48 -6.54 9.93
C LYS A 127 -10.44 -7.43 8.69
N VAL A 128 -11.41 -8.31 8.56
CA VAL A 128 -11.55 -9.17 7.37
C VAL A 128 -12.81 -8.81 6.63
N MET A 129 -12.69 -8.50 5.34
CA MET A 129 -13.81 -8.14 4.49
C MET A 129 -13.53 -8.65 3.07
N GLU A 130 -14.30 -9.63 2.62
CA GLU A 130 -14.35 -10.02 1.20
C GLU A 130 -15.05 -8.93 0.39
N GLY A 131 -14.71 -8.81 -0.89
CA GLY A 131 -15.11 -7.66 -1.70
C GLY A 131 -14.17 -6.47 -1.52
N ARG A 132 -13.22 -6.31 -2.46
CA ARG A 132 -12.19 -5.26 -2.39
C ARG A 132 -12.77 -3.85 -2.37
N ALA A 133 -13.86 -3.61 -3.09
CA ALA A 133 -14.48 -2.28 -3.14
C ALA A 133 -15.11 -1.92 -1.79
N GLU A 134 -15.73 -2.89 -1.14
CA GLU A 134 -16.35 -2.81 0.17
C GLU A 134 -15.29 -2.58 1.25
N ALA A 135 -14.18 -3.32 1.21
CA ALA A 135 -13.06 -3.15 2.13
C ALA A 135 -12.45 -1.75 2.06
N VAL A 136 -12.22 -1.23 0.85
CA VAL A 136 -11.72 0.14 0.63
C VAL A 136 -12.73 1.17 1.12
N THR A 137 -14.03 0.95 0.85
CA THR A 137 -15.10 1.84 1.30
C THR A 137 -15.19 1.88 2.82
N CYS A 138 -15.14 0.72 3.48
CA CYS A 138 -15.16 0.59 4.93
C CYS A 138 -14.00 1.36 5.57
N ALA A 139 -12.76 1.14 5.12
CA ALA A 139 -11.58 1.81 5.67
C ALA A 139 -11.64 3.33 5.52
N ARG A 140 -12.22 3.83 4.41
CA ARG A 140 -12.36 5.26 4.15
C ARG A 140 -13.34 5.97 5.10
N TYR A 141 -14.32 5.26 5.65
CA TYR A 141 -15.36 5.83 6.52
C TYR A 141 -15.24 5.43 8.00
N ALA A 142 -14.20 4.68 8.36
CA ALA A 142 -14.01 4.18 9.72
C ALA A 142 -13.15 5.09 10.62
N GLY A 143 -12.82 6.30 10.14
CA GLY A 143 -12.02 7.32 10.84
C GLY A 143 -12.82 8.55 11.19
#